data_AF-A0AAJ2X245-F1
#
_entry.id   AF-A0AAJ2X245-F1
#
_cell.length_a   1.000
_cell.length_b   1.000
_cell.length_c   1.000
_cell.angle_alpha   90.00
_cell.angle_beta   90.00
_cell.angle_gamma   90.00
#
_symmetry.space_group_name_H-M   'P 1'
#
loop_
_entity.id
_entity.type
_entity.pdbx_description
1 polymer ?
#
loop_
_entity_poly.entity_id
_entity_poly.type
_entity_poly.pdbx_seq_one_letter_code
_entity_poly.pdbx_strand_id
1 'polypeptide(L)'
;MSQEILDMECSNVFIATKVYNWRGAHVSYHANNCWIPCDEGNRHFRAIRERIEKKLCEELEPHITRATKVYCSEGRVTGYDWEGGFIPHDFQNRLFQLLRAAIESGVCQVEEPREIDASMSRIDSLIFCVILDRGWQHLAGRLERTFEHQANPDSDPVALQVRLQNLPAEGGDVFPLVCEALGVEPPEHPISLKYLKAAMIEVEISVANLLKIFRGELARIEERIAPFVNDQLEQHLTRSGRSKSRGPSIDWLIQMAPNYLTYVVADTANVALQAFALEYGGNAPGHVTEDTLLRSHLTFARHYDGSIRLWQFKSQGDHSFQVQGRWEGGAALATVSDEQRRKVVDLQFVSSRVQQLFQSGFAAEALVLANAAFEVVVERYLALAVANDPIAEDKVKAQGHRQHLELLDKVVSAETEPNLQSAEFKEFVSVMFEMNMMRNNYLHQLVPPSQDPWKLAELDRIVGRVLPFLTEPFRSRNTLGCLFQHGGPRQETTLLLLSELKM
;
A
#
# COMPACT_ATOMS: atom_id res chain seq x y z
N MET A 1 -22.58 10.67 -23.26
CA MET A 1 -23.26 10.93 -24.55
C MET A 1 -24.02 9.68 -24.94
N SER A 2 -25.20 9.81 -25.55
CA SER A 2 -25.99 8.65 -25.99
C SER A 2 -25.44 8.06 -27.30
N GLN A 3 -25.66 6.76 -27.49
CA GLN A 3 -25.11 5.95 -28.57
C GLN A 3 -25.59 6.38 -29.97
N GLU A 4 -26.79 6.98 -30.07
CA GLU A 4 -27.34 7.51 -31.33
C GLU A 4 -26.62 8.78 -31.83
N ILE A 5 -26.09 9.61 -30.92
CA ILE A 5 -25.36 10.83 -31.28
C ILE A 5 -23.99 10.47 -31.89
N LEU A 6 -23.31 9.48 -31.30
CA LEU A 6 -22.01 8.98 -31.77
C LEU A 6 -22.09 8.26 -33.12
N ASP A 7 -23.19 7.55 -33.41
CA ASP A 7 -23.42 6.91 -34.71
C ASP A 7 -23.72 7.93 -35.83
N MET A 8 -24.36 9.05 -35.48
CA MET A 8 -24.63 10.16 -36.39
C MET A 8 -23.37 11.00 -36.69
N GLU A 9 -22.40 11.05 -35.78
CA GLU A 9 -21.13 11.77 -35.96
C GLU A 9 -20.19 11.09 -36.96
N CYS A 10 -20.12 9.76 -36.99
CA CYS A 10 -19.23 9.03 -37.90
C CYS A 10 -19.76 8.92 -39.35
N SER A 11 -21.08 8.98 -39.54
CA SER A 11 -21.73 8.95 -40.86
C SER A 11 -21.59 10.25 -41.64
N ASN A 12 -21.19 11.34 -40.97
CA ASN A 12 -20.96 12.67 -41.54
C ASN A 12 -19.47 13.06 -41.59
N VAL A 13 -18.54 12.13 -41.37
CA VAL A 13 -17.10 12.41 -41.50
C VAL A 13 -16.74 12.52 -42.99
N PHE A 14 -16.30 13.71 -43.40
CA PHE A 14 -15.81 14.00 -44.75
C PHE A 14 -14.29 14.05 -44.84
N ILE A 15 -13.61 14.31 -43.72
CA ILE A 15 -12.15 14.39 -43.62
C ILE A 15 -11.72 13.63 -42.36
N ALA A 16 -10.76 12.72 -42.52
CA ALA A 16 -10.11 12.02 -41.43
C ALA A 16 -8.59 12.28 -41.50
N THR A 17 -8.03 12.90 -40.47
CA THR A 17 -6.59 13.18 -40.40
C THR A 17 -5.89 12.06 -39.65
N LYS A 18 -4.82 11.48 -40.22
CA LYS A 18 -4.01 10.47 -39.55
C LYS A 18 -3.28 11.03 -38.35
N VAL A 19 -3.19 10.21 -37.32
CA VAL A 19 -2.40 10.48 -36.12
C VAL A 19 -1.35 9.40 -35.99
N TYR A 20 -0.11 9.84 -35.81
CA TYR A 20 1.01 8.96 -35.59
C TYR A 20 1.50 9.06 -34.15
N ASN A 21 1.97 7.95 -33.59
CA ASN A 21 2.78 7.99 -32.37
C ASN A 21 4.21 8.48 -32.69
N TRP A 22 5.02 8.71 -31.66
CA TRP A 22 6.39 9.19 -31.82
C TRP A 22 7.29 8.24 -32.63
N ARG A 23 6.93 6.96 -32.74
CA ARG A 23 7.62 5.95 -33.57
C ARG A 23 7.23 6.02 -35.04
N GLY A 24 6.33 6.93 -35.42
CA GLY A 24 5.83 7.08 -36.79
C GLY A 24 4.82 6.01 -37.21
N ALA A 25 4.23 5.29 -36.25
CA ALA A 25 3.16 4.33 -36.53
C ALA A 25 1.80 5.03 -36.45
N HIS A 26 0.92 4.76 -37.41
CA HIS A 26 -0.44 5.28 -37.43
C HIS A 26 -1.28 4.61 -36.35
N VAL A 27 -1.77 5.37 -35.38
CA VAL A 27 -2.43 4.84 -34.17
C VAL A 27 -3.87 5.30 -34.00
N SER A 28 -4.28 6.39 -34.65
CA SER A 28 -5.67 6.86 -34.62
C SER A 28 -5.97 7.79 -35.80
N TYR A 29 -7.25 8.05 -36.05
CA TYR A 29 -7.69 9.19 -36.84
C TYR A 29 -8.22 10.30 -35.92
N HIS A 30 -7.98 11.55 -36.31
CA HIS A 30 -8.71 12.69 -35.80
C HIS A 30 -9.78 13.11 -36.81
N ALA A 31 -11.05 13.07 -36.39
CA ALA A 31 -12.21 13.42 -37.22
C ALA A 31 -13.30 14.02 -36.34
N ASN A 32 -13.95 15.12 -36.77
CA ASN A 32 -15.02 15.79 -36.03
C ASN A 32 -14.68 16.10 -34.56
N ASN A 33 -13.44 16.54 -34.29
CA ASN A 33 -12.89 16.79 -32.95
C ASN A 33 -12.81 15.55 -32.02
N CYS A 34 -12.89 14.35 -32.60
CA CYS A 34 -12.78 13.08 -31.88
C CYS A 34 -11.52 12.32 -32.31
N TRP A 35 -10.90 11.65 -31.34
CA TRP A 35 -9.79 10.72 -31.57
C TRP A 35 -10.34 9.30 -31.66
N ILE A 36 -10.07 8.63 -32.78
CA ILE A 36 -10.61 7.32 -33.09
C ILE A 36 -9.44 6.34 -33.24
N PRO A 37 -9.15 5.51 -32.22
CA PRO A 37 -8.05 4.55 -32.25
C PRO A 37 -8.13 3.59 -33.42
N CYS A 38 -6.97 3.24 -33.99
CA CYS A 38 -6.84 2.22 -35.03
C CYS A 38 -6.95 0.82 -34.44
N ASP A 39 -8.19 0.43 -34.12
CA ASP A 39 -8.54 -0.87 -33.56
C ASP A 39 -9.67 -1.48 -34.39
N GLU A 40 -9.46 -2.67 -34.95
CA GLU A 40 -10.46 -3.42 -35.73
C GLU A 40 -11.72 -3.74 -34.91
N GLY A 41 -11.59 -3.86 -33.58
CA GLY A 41 -12.72 -3.99 -32.66
C GLY A 41 -13.57 -2.72 -32.57
N ASN A 42 -12.98 -1.55 -32.86
CA ASN A 42 -13.65 -0.26 -32.78
C ASN A 42 -14.56 -0.04 -34.01
N ARG A 43 -15.87 0.05 -33.75
CA ARG A 43 -16.88 0.30 -34.79
C ARG A 43 -16.64 1.61 -35.55
N HIS A 44 -16.19 2.67 -34.87
CA HIS A 44 -15.94 3.97 -35.49
C HIS A 44 -14.75 3.92 -36.43
N PHE A 45 -13.70 3.17 -36.07
CA PHE A 45 -12.56 2.93 -36.94
C PHE A 45 -12.97 2.18 -38.21
N ARG A 46 -13.72 1.08 -38.08
CA ARG A 46 -14.24 0.33 -39.24
C ARG A 46 -15.13 1.18 -40.15
N ALA A 47 -16.00 2.01 -39.57
CA ALA A 47 -16.86 2.91 -40.33
C ALA A 47 -16.04 3.97 -41.11
N ILE A 48 -15.01 4.56 -40.49
CA ILE A 48 -14.12 5.49 -41.19
C ILE A 48 -13.35 4.81 -42.31
N ARG A 49 -12.80 3.62 -42.06
CA ARG A 49 -12.09 2.81 -43.06
C ARG A 49 -12.98 2.51 -44.27
N GLU A 50 -14.20 2.05 -44.04
CA GLU A 50 -15.16 1.75 -45.11
C GLU A 50 -15.51 3.01 -45.92
N ARG A 51 -15.65 4.18 -45.27
CA ARG A 51 -15.91 5.45 -45.95
C ARG A 51 -14.73 5.92 -46.79
N ILE A 52 -13.50 5.77 -46.29
CA ILE A 52 -12.27 6.08 -47.04
C ILE A 52 -12.19 5.17 -48.27
N GLU A 53 -12.43 3.87 -48.10
CA GLU A 53 -12.42 2.89 -49.20
C GLU A 53 -13.50 3.20 -50.26
N LYS A 54 -14.67 3.66 -49.82
CA LYS A 54 -15.77 4.12 -50.68
C LYS A 54 -15.58 5.54 -51.24
N LYS A 55 -14.46 6.22 -50.94
CA LYS A 55 -14.17 7.61 -51.34
C LYS A 55 -15.22 8.62 -50.86
N LEU A 56 -15.90 8.34 -49.75
CA LEU A 56 -16.86 9.22 -49.08
C LEU A 56 -16.21 10.08 -47.99
N CYS A 57 -14.96 9.77 -47.64
CA CYS A 57 -14.13 10.47 -46.67
C CYS A 57 -12.72 10.63 -47.25
N GLU A 58 -12.17 11.83 -47.18
CA GLU A 58 -10.78 12.11 -47.55
C GLU A 58 -9.85 11.78 -46.39
N GLU A 59 -8.77 11.07 -46.68
CA GLU A 59 -7.74 10.70 -45.72
C GLU A 59 -6.55 11.66 -45.85
N LEU A 60 -6.26 12.43 -44.79
CA LEU A 60 -5.21 13.43 -44.78
C LEU A 60 -4.05 13.06 -43.85
N GLU A 61 -2.84 13.48 -44.22
CA GLU A 61 -1.67 13.46 -43.35
C GLU A 61 -1.72 14.65 -42.36
N PRO A 62 -1.10 14.55 -41.18
CA PRO A 62 -1.03 15.67 -40.25
C PRO A 62 -0.25 16.84 -40.85
N HIS A 63 -0.76 18.05 -40.63
CA HIS A 63 -0.15 19.26 -41.15
C HIS A 63 0.85 19.84 -40.14
N ILE A 64 2.14 19.73 -40.45
CA ILE A 64 3.22 20.19 -39.58
C ILE A 64 3.69 21.57 -40.04
N THR A 65 3.34 22.62 -39.30
CA THR A 65 3.64 24.02 -39.66
C THR A 65 4.77 24.64 -38.83
N ARG A 66 5.05 24.09 -37.65
CA ARG A 66 6.12 24.56 -36.76
C ARG A 66 6.76 23.39 -36.05
N ALA A 67 8.10 23.42 -35.97
CA ALA A 67 8.88 22.44 -35.26
C ALA A 67 10.08 23.09 -34.53
N THR A 68 10.42 22.62 -33.35
CA THR A 68 11.58 23.10 -32.56
C THR A 68 12.62 22.01 -32.48
N LYS A 69 13.90 22.31 -32.76
CA LYS A 69 14.97 21.30 -32.66
C LYS A 69 15.19 20.85 -31.22
N VAL A 70 15.46 19.55 -31.06
CA VAL A 70 15.86 18.94 -29.79
C VAL A 70 17.29 18.43 -29.92
N TYR A 71 18.12 18.77 -28.93
CA TYR A 71 19.54 18.41 -28.89
C TYR A 71 19.83 17.46 -27.72
N CYS A 72 20.78 16.54 -27.92
CA CYS A 72 21.38 15.82 -26.81
C CYS A 72 22.41 16.68 -26.07
N SER A 73 22.93 16.18 -24.95
CA SER A 73 23.98 16.86 -24.16
C SER A 73 25.29 17.09 -24.92
N GLU A 74 25.52 16.40 -26.05
CA GLU A 74 26.70 16.55 -26.91
C GLU A 74 26.47 17.56 -28.05
N GLY A 75 25.30 18.22 -28.10
CA GLY A 75 24.96 19.20 -29.12
C GLY A 75 24.51 18.60 -30.47
N ARG A 76 24.27 17.29 -30.54
CA ARG A 76 23.70 16.63 -31.73
C ARG A 76 22.18 16.71 -31.71
N VAL A 77 21.57 17.02 -32.84
CA VAL A 77 20.11 16.98 -33.02
C VAL A 77 19.62 15.54 -32.89
N THR A 78 18.71 15.29 -31.96
CA THR A 78 18.08 13.98 -31.72
C THR A 78 16.66 13.92 -32.29
N GLY A 79 16.03 15.06 -32.53
CA GLY A 79 14.68 15.14 -33.09
C GLY A 79 14.10 16.54 -33.06
N TYR A 80 12.78 16.62 -33.14
CA TYR A 80 12.02 17.86 -33.22
C TYR A 80 10.75 17.78 -32.37
N ASP A 81 10.45 18.84 -31.65
CA ASP A 81 9.16 19.05 -31.01
C ASP A 81 8.19 19.74 -31.94
N TRP A 82 6.95 19.27 -31.94
CA TRP A 82 5.83 19.91 -32.62
C TRP A 82 4.57 19.77 -31.77
N GLU A 83 3.46 20.34 -32.22
CA GLU A 83 2.19 20.32 -31.48
C GLU A 83 1.73 18.89 -31.12
N GLY A 84 1.99 17.91 -32.00
CA GLY A 84 1.66 16.51 -31.77
C GLY A 84 2.70 15.71 -30.97
N GLY A 85 3.71 16.36 -30.37
CA GLY A 85 4.70 15.71 -29.50
C GLY A 85 6.13 15.71 -30.06
N PHE A 86 6.85 14.60 -29.87
CA PHE A 86 8.25 14.45 -30.28
C PHE A 86 8.39 13.62 -31.56
N ILE A 87 9.18 14.11 -32.52
CA ILE A 87 9.56 13.44 -33.77
C ILE A 87 11.05 13.10 -33.72
N PRO A 88 11.45 11.82 -33.69
CA PRO A 88 12.87 11.47 -33.70
C PRO A 88 13.53 11.80 -35.04
N HIS A 89 14.81 12.15 -35.01
CA HIS A 89 15.61 12.37 -36.21
C HIS A 89 15.98 11.03 -36.85
N ASP A 90 15.02 10.40 -37.53
CA ASP A 90 15.15 9.09 -38.16
C ASP A 90 14.47 9.07 -39.53
N PHE A 91 15.24 8.81 -40.59
CA PHE A 91 14.76 8.77 -41.98
C PHE A 91 13.71 7.70 -42.26
N GLN A 92 13.62 6.65 -41.44
CA GLN A 92 12.60 5.61 -41.55
C GLN A 92 11.28 6.00 -40.85
N ASN A 93 11.31 6.99 -39.96
CA ASN A 93 10.13 7.43 -39.22
C ASN A 93 9.19 8.25 -40.12
N ARG A 94 7.91 7.87 -40.17
CA ARG A 94 6.91 8.53 -41.03
C ARG A 94 6.70 10.00 -40.68
N LEU A 95 6.64 10.36 -39.39
CA LEU A 95 6.50 11.76 -38.97
C LEU A 95 7.72 12.59 -39.39
N PHE A 96 8.92 12.01 -39.32
CA PHE A 96 10.13 12.70 -39.77
C PHE A 96 10.15 12.92 -41.29
N GLN A 97 9.67 11.95 -42.07
CA GLN A 97 9.51 12.11 -43.52
C GLN A 97 8.51 13.24 -43.87
N LEU A 98 7.38 13.30 -43.17
CA LEU A 98 6.38 14.36 -43.34
C LEU A 98 6.93 15.73 -42.94
N LEU A 99 7.62 15.81 -41.80
CA LEU A 99 8.27 17.03 -41.35
C LEU A 99 9.30 17.52 -42.39
N ARG A 100 10.14 16.61 -42.89
CA ARG A 100 11.16 16.95 -43.89
C ARG A 100 10.53 17.49 -45.17
N ALA A 101 9.47 16.86 -45.68
CA ALA A 101 8.75 17.37 -46.84
C ALA A 101 8.11 18.76 -46.58
N ALA A 102 7.58 18.99 -45.38
CA ALA A 102 7.03 20.28 -44.98
C ALA A 102 8.11 21.38 -44.88
N ILE A 103 9.32 21.03 -44.45
CA ILE A 103 10.48 21.94 -44.43
C ILE A 103 10.94 22.24 -45.88
N GLU A 104 11.10 21.20 -46.70
CA GLU A 104 11.54 21.33 -48.10
C GLU A 104 10.56 22.17 -48.94
N SER A 105 9.26 22.09 -48.64
CA SER A 105 8.21 22.89 -49.29
C SER A 105 8.03 24.30 -48.71
N GLY A 106 8.73 24.64 -47.61
CA GLY A 106 8.63 25.94 -46.94
C GLY A 106 7.37 26.14 -46.08
N VAL A 107 6.58 25.08 -45.88
CA VAL A 107 5.36 25.10 -45.06
C VAL A 107 5.69 25.09 -43.56
N CYS A 108 6.74 24.39 -43.17
CA CYS A 108 7.14 24.25 -41.77
C CYS A 108 8.28 25.21 -41.40
N GLN A 109 8.06 26.03 -40.37
CA GLN A 109 9.10 26.84 -39.75
C GLN A 109 9.83 26.04 -38.66
N VAL A 110 11.14 25.88 -38.83
CA VAL A 110 12.01 25.22 -37.83
C VAL A 110 12.66 26.27 -36.94
N GLU A 111 12.52 26.10 -35.63
CA GLU A 111 13.05 26.99 -34.61
C GLU A 111 14.13 26.31 -33.77
N GLU A 112 15.03 27.13 -33.22
CA GLU A 112 15.95 26.70 -32.17
C GLU A 112 15.22 26.69 -30.82
N PRO A 113 15.57 25.77 -29.89
CA PRO A 113 14.97 25.74 -28.57
C PRO A 113 15.28 27.05 -27.83
N ARG A 114 14.28 27.58 -27.12
CA ARG A 114 14.48 28.73 -26.24
C ARG A 114 15.40 28.31 -25.09
N GLU A 115 16.31 29.20 -24.68
CA GLU A 115 17.10 28.97 -23.47
C GLU A 115 16.16 28.75 -22.29
N ILE A 116 16.32 27.62 -21.59
CA ILE A 116 15.55 27.31 -20.40
C ILE A 116 16.04 28.25 -19.30
N ASP A 117 15.10 28.98 -18.70
CA ASP A 117 15.39 29.91 -17.61
C ASP A 117 16.00 29.14 -16.43
N ALA A 118 17.29 29.34 -16.19
CA ALA A 118 18.07 28.62 -15.16
C ALA A 118 17.68 29.02 -13.71
N SER A 119 16.69 29.90 -13.55
CA SER A 119 16.24 30.47 -12.28
C SER A 119 15.37 29.55 -11.43
N MET A 120 14.92 28.40 -11.94
CA MET A 120 14.16 27.45 -11.14
C MET A 120 15.02 26.72 -10.10
N SER A 121 14.66 26.88 -8.83
CA SER A 121 15.25 26.17 -7.69
C SER A 121 15.15 24.66 -7.90
N ARG A 122 16.29 23.96 -7.83
CA ARG A 122 16.36 22.50 -8.07
C ARG A 122 15.54 21.75 -7.00
N ILE A 123 15.01 20.58 -7.39
CA ILE A 123 14.27 19.69 -6.49
C ILE A 123 15.27 18.74 -5.80
N ASP A 124 15.17 18.63 -4.47
CA ASP A 124 16.00 17.77 -3.62
C ASP A 124 15.30 16.43 -3.28
N SER A 125 14.01 16.48 -2.99
CA SER A 125 13.22 15.30 -2.67
C SER A 125 11.76 15.42 -3.12
N LEU A 126 11.11 14.28 -3.28
CA LEU A 126 9.68 14.16 -3.54
C LEU A 126 8.99 13.59 -2.32
N ILE A 127 7.90 14.23 -1.91
CA ILE A 127 7.09 13.86 -0.74
C ILE A 127 5.75 13.33 -1.25
N PHE A 128 5.53 12.03 -1.12
CA PHE A 128 4.27 11.38 -1.44
C PHE A 128 3.36 11.39 -0.21
N CYS A 129 2.18 12.00 -0.35
CA CYS A 129 1.19 12.08 0.72
C CYS A 129 0.13 11.01 0.50
N VAL A 130 0.06 10.05 1.42
CA VAL A 130 -1.02 9.05 1.49
C VAL A 130 -1.98 9.46 2.60
N ILE A 131 -3.21 9.76 2.21
CA ILE A 131 -4.29 10.17 3.10
C ILE A 131 -5.13 8.93 3.44
N LEU A 132 -5.52 8.76 4.69
CA LEU A 132 -6.29 7.62 5.18
C LEU A 132 -7.56 8.11 5.85
N ASP A 133 -8.67 7.36 5.78
CA ASP A 133 -9.98 7.82 6.29
C ASP A 133 -10.15 7.79 7.81
N ARG A 134 -9.13 7.33 8.53
CA ARG A 134 -9.14 7.22 9.99
C ARG A 134 -7.87 7.83 10.55
N GLY A 135 -7.99 8.56 11.66
CA GLY A 135 -6.84 9.05 12.41
C GLY A 135 -6.12 7.93 13.18
N TRP A 136 -4.83 8.14 13.44
CA TRP A 136 -4.01 7.35 14.34
C TRP A 136 -4.50 7.53 15.79
N GLN A 137 -5.08 6.47 16.38
CA GLN A 137 -5.77 6.54 17.68
C GLN A 137 -4.85 6.79 18.90
N HIS A 138 -3.53 6.75 18.72
CA HIS A 138 -2.54 6.91 19.79
C HIS A 138 -1.41 7.91 19.45
N LEU A 139 -1.51 8.60 18.32
CA LEU A 139 -0.48 9.51 17.87
C LEU A 139 -0.80 10.94 18.32
N ALA A 140 -0.02 11.45 19.27
CA ALA A 140 -0.01 12.86 19.66
C ALA A 140 1.10 13.58 18.90
N GLY A 141 0.73 14.35 17.86
CA GLY A 141 1.67 15.10 17.02
C GLY A 141 2.21 14.32 15.82
N ARG A 142 3.42 14.65 15.38
CA ARG A 142 4.10 14.01 14.24
C ARG A 142 5.09 12.96 14.72
N LEU A 143 5.05 11.77 14.12
CA LEU A 143 6.06 10.73 14.31
C LEU A 143 6.91 10.63 13.05
N GLU A 144 8.23 10.64 13.22
CA GLU A 144 9.19 10.48 12.13
C GLU A 144 10.00 9.20 12.31
N ARG A 145 10.09 8.41 11.24
CA ARG A 145 10.86 7.16 11.18
C ARG A 145 11.52 7.01 9.83
N THR A 146 12.55 6.18 9.79
CA THR A 146 13.23 5.80 8.56
C THR A 146 12.98 4.32 8.31
N PHE A 147 12.56 3.97 7.10
CA PHE A 147 12.37 2.58 6.68
C PHE A 147 13.34 2.27 5.54
N GLU A 148 13.91 1.07 5.56
CA GLU A 148 14.76 0.60 4.48
C GLU A 148 13.92 -0.09 3.41
N HIS A 149 13.94 0.46 2.20
CA HIS A 149 13.36 -0.18 1.02
C HIS A 149 14.42 -0.97 0.27
N GLN A 150 14.12 -2.22 -0.05
CA GLN A 150 15.02 -3.09 -0.82
C GLN A 150 14.28 -3.67 -2.02
N ALA A 151 14.67 -3.26 -3.22
CA ALA A 151 13.99 -3.67 -4.46
C ALA A 151 14.13 -5.17 -4.75
N ASN A 152 15.28 -5.75 -4.41
CA ASN A 152 15.51 -7.19 -4.44
C ASN A 152 16.53 -7.58 -3.36
N PRO A 153 16.59 -8.88 -2.96
CA PRO A 153 17.48 -9.32 -1.88
C PRO A 153 18.97 -9.00 -2.08
N ASP A 154 19.39 -8.85 -3.35
CA ASP A 154 20.79 -8.59 -3.73
C ASP A 154 21.10 -7.09 -3.92
N SER A 155 20.10 -6.21 -3.80
CA SER A 155 20.25 -4.77 -4.01
C SER A 155 20.54 -4.05 -2.70
N ASP A 156 21.40 -3.03 -2.75
CA ASP A 156 21.64 -2.20 -1.58
C ASP A 156 20.34 -1.51 -1.12
N PRO A 157 20.00 -1.54 0.18
CA PRO A 157 18.81 -0.89 0.68
C PRO A 157 18.86 0.63 0.47
N VAL A 158 17.68 1.25 0.45
CA VAL A 158 17.50 2.70 0.36
C VAL A 158 16.67 3.15 1.55
N ALA A 159 17.26 4.02 2.37
CA ALA A 159 16.54 4.64 3.48
C ALA A 159 15.52 5.66 2.96
N LEU A 160 14.26 5.47 3.35
CA LEU A 160 13.14 6.36 3.05
C LEU A 160 12.67 7.02 4.34
N GLN A 161 12.51 8.35 4.32
CA GLN A 161 11.99 9.07 5.47
C GLN A 161 10.46 9.02 5.43
N VAL A 162 9.88 8.50 6.50
CA VAL A 162 8.44 8.37 6.65
C VAL A 162 7.96 9.20 7.82
N ARG A 163 6.91 9.98 7.63
CA ARG A 163 6.25 10.70 8.72
C ARG A 163 4.78 10.33 8.81
N LEU A 164 4.32 10.12 10.03
CA LEU A 164 2.94 9.85 10.36
C LEU A 164 2.41 11.07 11.12
N GLN A 165 1.21 11.53 10.76
CA GLN A 165 0.52 12.56 11.51
C GLN A 165 -0.99 12.47 11.37
N ASN A 166 -1.71 12.99 12.35
CA ASN A 166 -3.15 13.23 12.25
C ASN A 166 -3.38 14.62 11.65
N LEU A 167 -4.21 14.73 10.63
CA LEU A 167 -4.66 16.03 10.13
C LEU A 167 -5.69 16.65 11.10
N PRO A 168 -5.78 17.99 11.18
CA PRO A 168 -6.74 18.68 12.06
C PRO A 168 -8.17 18.17 11.84
N ALA A 169 -8.92 17.99 12.93
CA ALA A 169 -10.21 17.28 12.92
C ALA A 169 -11.41 18.09 12.40
N GLU A 170 -11.19 19.28 11.82
CA GLU A 170 -12.28 20.11 11.30
C GLU A 170 -12.84 19.53 10.01
N GLY A 171 -14.17 19.36 9.94
CA GLY A 171 -14.83 18.82 8.76
C GLY A 171 -14.67 19.78 7.59
N GLY A 172 -13.94 19.36 6.55
CA GLY A 172 -13.63 20.19 5.40
C GLY A 172 -12.89 19.42 4.30
N ASP A 173 -12.46 20.17 3.28
CA ASP A 173 -11.58 19.70 2.23
C ASP A 173 -10.21 19.30 2.82
N VAL A 174 -9.69 18.12 2.46
CA VAL A 174 -8.43 17.59 3.02
C VAL A 174 -7.21 18.34 2.48
N PHE A 175 -7.31 18.91 1.27
CA PHE A 175 -6.16 19.52 0.59
C PHE A 175 -5.56 20.74 1.33
N PRO A 176 -6.35 21.71 1.83
CA PRO A 176 -5.85 22.78 2.70
C PRO A 176 -5.13 22.28 3.96
N LEU A 177 -5.62 21.22 4.58
CA LEU A 177 -5.03 20.65 5.81
C LEU A 177 -3.66 20.02 5.54
N VAL A 178 -3.48 19.38 4.38
CA VAL A 178 -2.18 18.84 3.95
C VAL A 178 -1.20 19.98 3.67
N CYS A 179 -1.65 21.05 3.02
CA CYS A 179 -0.81 22.23 2.77
C CYS A 179 -0.33 22.86 4.09
N GLU A 180 -1.24 23.05 5.05
CA GLU A 180 -0.90 23.55 6.40
C GLU A 180 0.11 22.63 7.10
N ALA A 181 -0.12 21.31 7.09
CA ALA A 181 0.76 20.35 7.75
C ALA A 181 2.16 20.27 7.13
N LEU A 182 2.30 20.61 5.85
CA LEU A 182 3.58 20.72 5.15
C LEU A 182 4.18 22.13 5.21
N GLY A 183 3.46 23.13 5.76
CA GLY A 183 3.89 24.52 5.78
C GLY A 183 3.91 25.19 4.41
N VAL A 184 2.96 24.84 3.53
CA VAL A 184 2.87 25.30 2.14
C VAL A 184 1.60 26.14 1.96
N GLU A 185 1.69 27.23 1.19
CA GLU A 185 0.50 28.00 0.80
C GLU A 185 -0.34 27.21 -0.21
N PRO A 186 -1.67 27.10 -0.01
CA PRO A 186 -2.54 26.44 -0.96
C PRO A 186 -2.58 27.22 -2.29
N PRO A 187 -2.66 26.54 -3.45
CA PRO A 187 -2.83 27.19 -4.75
C PRO A 187 -4.12 28.03 -4.81
N GLU A 188 -4.12 29.06 -5.65
CA GLU A 188 -5.24 30.03 -5.84
C GLU A 188 -6.60 29.37 -6.15
N HIS A 189 -6.58 28.16 -6.72
CA HIS A 189 -7.76 27.33 -6.98
C HIS A 189 -7.67 26.04 -6.15
N PRO A 190 -8.38 25.94 -5.01
CA PRO A 190 -8.29 24.79 -4.11
C PRO A 190 -8.86 23.53 -4.78
N ILE A 191 -8.15 22.42 -4.61
CA ILE A 191 -8.53 21.10 -5.13
C ILE A 191 -9.42 20.42 -4.10
N SER A 192 -10.71 20.22 -4.40
CA SER A 192 -11.66 19.57 -3.50
C SER A 192 -11.37 18.07 -3.31
N LEU A 193 -10.89 17.68 -2.13
CA LEU A 193 -10.79 16.31 -1.61
C LEU A 193 -11.82 16.13 -0.47
N LYS A 194 -12.93 15.40 -0.69
CA LYS A 194 -14.05 15.30 0.28
C LYS A 194 -13.87 14.22 1.37
N TYR A 195 -14.11 14.60 2.65
CA TYR A 195 -14.43 13.86 3.91
C TYR A 195 -13.51 12.67 4.34
N LEU A 196 -13.16 12.35 5.60
CA LEU A 196 -13.34 12.90 6.97
C LEU A 196 -12.24 12.28 7.88
N LYS A 197 -11.69 13.05 8.84
CA LYS A 197 -10.71 12.67 9.90
C LYS A 197 -9.53 11.79 9.46
N ALA A 198 -8.62 12.40 8.71
CA ALA A 198 -7.66 11.65 7.95
C ALA A 198 -6.24 11.63 8.55
N ALA A 199 -5.75 10.45 8.90
CA ALA A 199 -4.32 10.26 9.09
C ALA A 199 -3.59 10.53 7.77
N MET A 200 -2.36 11.04 7.85
CA MET A 200 -1.46 11.16 6.71
C MET A 200 -0.18 10.37 6.96
N ILE A 201 0.28 9.71 5.90
CA ILE A 201 1.62 9.15 5.77
C ILE A 201 2.35 9.96 4.71
N GLU A 202 3.47 10.56 5.07
CA GLU A 202 4.41 11.14 4.12
C GLU A 202 5.52 10.13 3.85
N VAL A 203 5.76 9.81 2.59
CA VAL A 203 6.95 9.06 2.16
C VAL A 203 7.83 10.00 1.36
N GLU A 204 8.94 10.43 1.95
CA GLU A 204 9.91 11.33 1.32
C GLU A 204 11.06 10.52 0.69
N ILE A 205 11.25 10.74 -0.61
CA ILE A 205 12.23 10.05 -1.44
C ILE A 205 13.19 11.09 -2.01
N SER A 206 14.47 11.00 -1.64
CA SER A 206 15.51 11.87 -2.21
C SER A 206 15.68 11.64 -3.71
N VAL A 207 15.83 12.74 -4.45
CA VAL A 207 16.12 12.73 -5.89
C VAL A 207 17.37 11.91 -6.20
N ALA A 208 18.38 11.93 -5.31
CA ALA A 208 19.61 11.15 -5.47
C ALA A 208 19.35 9.62 -5.55
N ASN A 209 18.26 9.14 -4.94
CA ASN A 209 17.92 7.72 -4.89
C ASN A 209 17.01 7.27 -6.04
N LEU A 210 16.39 8.20 -6.79
CA LEU A 210 15.37 7.87 -7.80
C LEU A 210 15.89 6.93 -8.88
N LEU A 211 17.11 7.13 -9.39
CA LEU A 211 17.67 6.27 -10.43
C LEU A 211 17.95 4.85 -9.90
N LYS A 212 18.41 4.75 -8.65
CA LYS A 212 18.67 3.45 -8.00
C LYS A 212 17.37 2.68 -7.83
N ILE A 213 16.35 3.33 -7.26
CA ILE A 213 15.01 2.74 -7.07
C ILE A 213 14.42 2.34 -8.43
N PHE A 214 14.42 3.25 -9.42
CA PHE A 214 13.88 3.00 -10.75
C PHE A 214 14.46 1.74 -11.40
N ARG A 215 15.77 1.53 -11.31
CA ARG A 215 16.43 0.34 -11.86
C ARG A 215 16.03 -0.95 -11.14
N GLY A 216 15.84 -0.90 -9.83
CA GLY A 216 15.40 -2.05 -9.04
C GLY A 216 13.94 -2.41 -9.28
N GLU A 217 13.10 -1.41 -9.50
CA GLU A 217 11.64 -1.57 -9.56
C GLU A 217 11.08 -1.67 -10.98
N LEU A 218 11.88 -1.46 -12.03
CA LEU A 218 11.40 -1.47 -13.42
C LEU A 218 10.63 -2.76 -13.78
N ALA A 219 11.07 -3.91 -13.24
CA ALA A 219 10.44 -5.21 -13.47
C ALA A 219 9.16 -5.44 -12.64
N ARG A 220 8.91 -4.61 -11.63
CA ARG A 220 7.77 -4.70 -10.71
C ARG A 220 6.69 -3.66 -10.99
N ILE A 221 6.93 -2.74 -11.91
CA ILE A 221 5.91 -1.78 -12.35
C ILE A 221 4.67 -2.55 -12.80
N GLU A 222 3.51 -2.12 -12.29
CA GLU A 222 2.24 -2.78 -12.55
C GLU A 222 1.99 -2.97 -14.06
N GLU A 223 1.58 -4.17 -14.45
CA GLU A 223 1.43 -4.59 -15.86
C GLU A 223 0.54 -3.64 -16.67
N ARG A 224 -0.49 -3.05 -16.06
CA ARG A 224 -1.42 -2.11 -16.72
C ARG A 224 -0.73 -0.82 -17.17
N ILE A 225 0.29 -0.35 -16.46
CA ILE A 225 0.98 0.92 -16.75
C ILE A 225 2.41 0.72 -17.27
N ALA A 226 2.98 -0.47 -17.10
CA ALA A 226 4.33 -0.78 -17.56
C ALA A 226 4.55 -0.48 -19.05
N PRO A 227 3.63 -0.79 -19.99
CA PRO A 227 3.77 -0.40 -21.39
C PRO A 227 3.87 1.11 -21.60
N PHE A 228 3.08 1.89 -20.85
CA PHE A 228 3.11 3.35 -20.91
C PHE A 228 4.44 3.90 -20.36
N VAL A 229 4.88 3.44 -19.18
CA VAL A 229 6.14 3.89 -18.59
C VAL A 229 7.33 3.54 -19.48
N ASN A 230 7.34 2.32 -20.05
CA ASN A 230 8.38 1.88 -20.97
C ASN A 230 8.38 2.70 -22.27
N ASP A 231 7.21 3.01 -22.84
CA ASP A 231 7.14 3.85 -24.04
C ASP A 231 7.65 5.28 -23.76
N GLN A 232 7.26 5.88 -22.63
CA GLN A 232 7.77 7.18 -22.20
C GLN A 232 9.28 7.16 -21.93
N LEU A 233 9.81 6.07 -21.38
CA LEU A 233 11.24 5.88 -21.16
C LEU A 233 11.99 5.80 -22.50
N GLU A 234 11.51 5.00 -23.45
CA GLU A 234 12.13 4.84 -24.76
C GLU A 234 12.11 6.15 -25.56
N GLN A 235 10.99 6.88 -25.51
CA GLN A 235 10.87 8.20 -26.10
C GLN A 235 11.90 9.16 -25.48
N HIS A 236 12.03 9.16 -24.15
CA HIS A 236 12.98 10.02 -23.46
C HIS A 236 14.45 9.69 -23.76
N LEU A 237 14.81 8.40 -23.79
CA LEU A 237 16.17 7.98 -24.14
C LEU A 237 16.51 8.39 -25.58
N THR A 238 15.56 8.23 -26.50
CA THR A 238 15.70 8.68 -27.90
C THR A 238 15.87 10.19 -27.98
N ARG A 239 14.98 10.93 -27.31
CA ARG A 239 14.96 12.40 -27.25
C ARG A 239 16.23 12.98 -26.65
N SER A 240 16.72 12.41 -25.54
CA SER A 240 17.91 12.89 -24.84
C SER A 240 19.22 12.35 -25.41
N GLY A 241 19.16 11.35 -26.30
CA GLY A 241 20.33 10.64 -26.82
C GLY A 241 21.06 9.79 -25.77
N ARG A 242 20.41 9.46 -24.65
CA ARG A 242 21.00 8.67 -23.55
C ARG A 242 20.91 7.18 -23.85
N SER A 243 21.93 6.41 -23.44
CA SER A 243 21.91 4.96 -23.53
C SER A 243 21.00 4.33 -22.45
N LYS A 244 20.48 3.13 -22.73
CA LYS A 244 19.74 2.32 -21.74
C LYS A 244 20.57 2.07 -20.46
N SER A 245 21.88 1.86 -20.60
CA SER A 245 22.79 1.65 -19.46
C SER A 245 22.94 2.88 -18.56
N ARG A 246 22.91 4.09 -19.13
CA ARG A 246 22.94 5.34 -18.36
C ARG A 246 21.59 5.59 -17.68
N GLY A 247 20.51 5.17 -18.31
CA GLY A 247 19.14 5.38 -17.83
C GLY A 247 18.65 6.81 -18.08
N PRO A 248 17.41 7.12 -17.65
CA PRO A 248 16.76 8.40 -17.89
C PRO A 248 17.49 9.57 -17.19
N SER A 249 17.08 10.80 -17.52
CA SER A 249 17.55 12.00 -16.82
C SER A 249 16.83 12.15 -15.49
N ILE A 250 17.36 12.99 -14.61
CA ILE A 250 16.75 13.23 -13.31
C ILE A 250 15.39 13.93 -13.45
N ASP A 251 15.26 14.86 -14.41
CA ASP A 251 14.00 15.55 -14.68
C ASP A 251 12.91 14.56 -15.11
N TRP A 252 13.27 13.58 -15.94
CA TRP A 252 12.33 12.53 -16.35
C TRP A 252 11.93 11.64 -15.17
N LEU A 253 12.89 11.25 -14.33
CA LEU A 253 12.61 10.47 -13.12
C LEU A 253 11.66 11.23 -12.19
N ILE A 254 11.87 12.52 -12.00
CA ILE A 254 11.01 13.37 -11.18
C ILE A 254 9.61 13.49 -11.79
N GLN A 255 9.50 13.73 -13.10
CA GLN A 255 8.21 13.87 -13.79
C GLN A 255 7.39 12.57 -13.81
N MET A 256 8.07 11.42 -13.91
CA MET A 256 7.43 10.10 -13.99
C MET A 256 7.28 9.41 -12.65
N ALA A 257 7.77 10.02 -11.56
CA ALA A 257 7.81 9.44 -10.23
C ALA A 257 6.47 8.84 -9.77
N PRO A 258 5.31 9.52 -9.92
CA PRO A 258 4.03 8.93 -9.50
C PRO A 258 3.58 7.70 -10.29
N ASN A 259 4.19 7.41 -11.44
CA ASN A 259 3.82 6.24 -12.23
C ASN A 259 4.66 5.00 -11.88
N TYR A 260 5.94 5.16 -11.52
CA TYR A 260 6.82 4.01 -11.25
C TYR A 260 7.12 3.79 -9.76
N LEU A 261 6.83 4.76 -8.88
CA LEU A 261 7.06 4.64 -7.43
C LEU A 261 5.83 4.16 -6.65
N THR A 262 4.71 3.87 -7.31
CA THR A 262 3.47 3.46 -6.60
C THR A 262 3.68 2.24 -5.72
N TYR A 263 4.36 1.21 -6.22
CA TYR A 263 4.72 0.03 -5.44
C TYR A 263 5.55 0.41 -4.21
N VAL A 264 6.62 1.18 -4.40
CA VAL A 264 7.54 1.58 -3.31
C VAL A 264 6.82 2.38 -2.24
N VAL A 265 5.97 3.33 -2.64
CA VAL A 265 5.20 4.16 -1.70
C VAL A 265 4.16 3.32 -0.98
N ALA A 266 3.44 2.43 -1.68
CA ALA A 266 2.45 1.56 -1.07
C ALA A 266 3.09 0.57 -0.09
N ASP A 267 4.18 -0.09 -0.47
CA ASP A 267 4.92 -1.04 0.36
C ASP A 267 5.45 -0.34 1.61
N THR A 268 6.15 0.79 1.44
CA THR A 268 6.70 1.57 2.56
C THR A 268 5.61 2.06 3.51
N ALA A 269 4.49 2.57 2.98
CA ALA A 269 3.37 3.02 3.80
C ALA A 269 2.71 1.86 4.57
N ASN A 270 2.58 0.69 3.95
CA ASN A 270 2.03 -0.50 4.60
C ASN A 270 2.98 -1.07 5.67
N VAL A 271 4.30 -1.04 5.44
CA VAL A 271 5.29 -1.39 6.47
C VAL A 271 5.18 -0.43 7.65
N ALA A 272 5.02 0.87 7.41
CA ALA A 272 4.82 1.86 8.47
C ALA A 272 3.51 1.63 9.25
N LEU A 273 2.41 1.33 8.55
CA LEU A 273 1.12 0.97 9.15
C LEU A 273 1.24 -0.26 10.05
N GLN A 274 1.94 -1.29 9.57
CA GLN A 274 2.12 -2.53 10.31
C GLN A 274 3.05 -2.34 11.52
N ALA A 275 4.15 -1.61 11.36
CA ALA A 275 5.05 -1.27 12.46
C ALA A 275 4.32 -0.48 13.55
N PHE A 276 3.52 0.51 13.16
CA PHE A 276 2.70 1.27 14.11
C PHE A 276 1.69 0.36 14.84
N ALA A 277 0.99 -0.52 14.11
CA ALA A 277 0.02 -1.44 14.70
C ALA A 277 0.67 -2.43 15.68
N LEU A 278 1.90 -2.89 15.40
CA LEU A 278 2.66 -3.75 16.30
C LEU A 278 3.12 -3.00 17.55
N GLU A 279 3.58 -1.76 17.42
CA GLU A 279 4.15 -0.99 18.53
C GLU A 279 3.07 -0.41 19.47
N TYR A 280 1.97 0.11 18.91
CA TYR A 280 0.96 0.87 19.66
C TYR A 280 -0.39 0.15 19.79
N GLY A 281 -0.59 -0.97 19.11
CA GLY A 281 -1.88 -1.64 19.03
C GLY A 281 -2.94 -0.85 18.27
N GLY A 282 -4.18 -1.36 18.22
CA GLY A 282 -5.31 -0.71 17.56
C GLY A 282 -5.51 -1.08 16.09
N ASN A 283 -6.59 -0.57 15.47
CA ASN A 283 -6.86 -0.80 14.04
C ASN A 283 -5.92 0.05 13.19
N ALA A 284 -5.21 -0.55 12.22
CA ALA A 284 -4.51 0.22 11.20
C ALA A 284 -5.50 1.19 10.51
N PRO A 285 -5.17 2.48 10.37
CA PRO A 285 -6.09 3.46 9.82
C PRO A 285 -6.53 3.17 8.37
N GLY A 286 -5.80 2.29 7.67
CA GLY A 286 -6.19 1.73 6.38
C GLY A 286 -5.14 0.78 5.82
N HIS A 287 -5.25 0.52 4.52
CA HIS A 287 -4.25 -0.19 3.71
C HIS A 287 -4.06 0.58 2.40
N VAL A 288 -2.82 0.64 1.91
CA VAL A 288 -2.45 1.41 0.72
C VAL A 288 -2.25 0.45 -0.45
N THR A 289 -2.99 0.64 -1.54
CA THR A 289 -2.83 -0.17 -2.77
C THR A 289 -2.26 0.67 -3.90
N GLU A 290 -1.53 0.02 -4.80
CA GLU A 290 -0.97 0.67 -6.01
C GLU A 290 -2.07 1.27 -6.89
N ASP A 291 -3.17 0.53 -7.13
CA ASP A 291 -4.31 1.00 -7.93
C ASP A 291 -4.89 2.30 -7.37
N THR A 292 -4.95 2.44 -6.04
CA THR A 292 -5.39 3.68 -5.39
C THR A 292 -4.43 4.83 -5.68
N LEU A 293 -3.11 4.60 -5.56
CA LEU A 293 -2.10 5.62 -5.83
C LEU A 293 -2.05 6.02 -7.32
N LEU A 294 -2.30 5.09 -8.24
CA LEU A 294 -2.35 5.37 -9.68
C LEU A 294 -3.58 6.18 -10.09
N ARG A 295 -4.71 6.00 -9.41
CA ARG A 295 -5.93 6.78 -9.65
C ARG A 295 -5.90 8.13 -8.95
N SER A 296 -5.31 8.16 -7.76
CA SER A 296 -5.20 9.34 -6.92
C SER A 296 -3.86 9.42 -6.21
N HIS A 297 -3.08 10.45 -6.50
CA HIS A 297 -1.85 10.76 -5.77
C HIS A 297 -1.77 12.25 -5.47
N LEU A 298 -1.03 12.57 -4.42
CA LEU A 298 -0.66 13.91 -4.05
C LEU A 298 0.83 13.93 -3.75
N THR A 299 1.58 14.68 -4.55
CA THR A 299 3.04 14.74 -4.48
C THR A 299 3.50 16.19 -4.37
N PHE A 300 4.33 16.45 -3.38
CA PHE A 300 5.02 17.72 -3.19
C PHE A 300 6.50 17.56 -3.52
N ALA A 301 7.14 18.64 -3.96
CA ALA A 301 8.57 18.70 -4.18
C ALA A 301 9.20 19.62 -3.12
N ARG A 302 10.24 19.13 -2.44
CA ARG A 302 11.12 19.96 -1.62
C ARG A 302 12.25 20.46 -2.50
N HIS A 303 12.48 21.75 -2.50
CA HIS A 303 13.54 22.41 -3.25
C HIS A 303 14.80 22.61 -2.38
N TYR A 304 15.94 22.85 -3.01
CA TYR A 304 17.22 23.08 -2.32
C TYR A 304 17.22 24.31 -1.40
N ASP A 305 16.33 25.27 -1.66
CA ASP A 305 16.10 26.43 -0.78
C ASP A 305 15.25 26.11 0.45
N GLY A 306 14.83 24.85 0.61
CA GLY A 306 13.98 24.37 1.70
C GLY A 306 12.48 24.58 1.46
N SER A 307 12.08 25.28 0.40
CA SER A 307 10.66 25.47 0.08
C SER A 307 10.02 24.16 -0.38
N ILE A 308 8.79 23.91 0.05
CA ILE A 308 7.98 22.77 -0.38
C ILE A 308 6.86 23.32 -1.25
N ARG A 309 6.64 22.72 -2.42
CA ARG A 309 5.61 23.16 -3.38
C ARG A 309 4.84 21.98 -3.91
N LEU A 310 3.57 22.19 -4.25
CA LEU A 310 2.78 21.19 -4.94
C LEU A 310 3.47 20.85 -6.27
N TRP A 311 3.74 19.57 -6.50
CA TRP A 311 4.40 19.11 -7.72
C TRP A 311 3.39 18.51 -8.69
N GLN A 312 2.73 17.43 -8.27
CA GLN A 312 1.76 16.70 -9.08
C GLN A 312 0.60 16.23 -8.21
N PHE A 313 -0.59 16.23 -8.79
CA PHE A 313 -1.76 15.61 -8.18
C PHE A 313 -2.61 14.95 -9.27
N LYS A 314 -3.31 13.89 -8.88
CA LYS A 314 -4.31 13.23 -9.72
C LYS A 314 -5.49 12.85 -8.85
N SER A 315 -6.70 12.97 -9.41
CA SER A 315 -7.94 12.51 -8.79
C SER A 315 -8.93 12.10 -9.89
N GLN A 316 -9.37 10.84 -9.86
CA GLN A 316 -10.49 10.34 -10.67
C GLN A 316 -11.60 9.90 -9.69
N GLY A 317 -12.70 10.65 -9.55
CA GLY A 317 -13.82 10.39 -8.61
C GLY A 317 -14.59 9.08 -8.89
N ASP A 318 -15.49 8.52 -8.07
CA ASP A 318 -16.32 9.01 -6.93
C ASP A 318 -16.12 8.21 -5.62
N HIS A 319 -15.04 7.44 -5.50
CA HIS A 319 -14.79 6.54 -4.36
C HIS A 319 -13.36 6.69 -3.82
N SER A 320 -12.96 7.94 -3.55
CA SER A 320 -11.73 8.21 -2.80
C SER A 320 -11.73 7.37 -1.52
N PHE A 321 -10.74 6.46 -1.43
CA PHE A 321 -10.48 5.53 -0.34
C PHE A 321 -11.53 4.43 -0.06
N GLN A 322 -12.22 3.89 -1.08
CA GLN A 322 -12.90 2.61 -0.87
C GLN A 322 -11.90 1.45 -0.75
N VAL A 323 -11.53 1.17 0.49
CA VAL A 323 -10.83 -0.03 0.93
C VAL A 323 -11.66 -1.26 0.56
N GLN A 324 -11.28 -1.95 -0.52
CA GLN A 324 -11.65 -3.34 -0.75
C GLN A 324 -10.40 -4.21 -0.59
N GLY A 325 -10.40 -5.00 0.48
CA GLY A 325 -9.32 -5.93 0.77
C GLY A 325 -9.31 -7.11 -0.20
N ARG A 326 -8.16 -7.34 -0.83
CA ARG A 326 -7.62 -8.67 -1.07
C ARG A 326 -6.13 -8.67 -0.76
N TRP A 327 -5.71 -9.68 -0.02
CA TRP A 327 -4.33 -9.91 0.39
C TRP A 327 -3.54 -10.46 -0.80
N GLU A 328 -2.86 -9.59 -1.54
CA GLU A 328 -1.86 -10.00 -2.52
C GLU A 328 -0.63 -9.10 -2.37
N GLY A 329 0.23 -9.46 -1.42
CA GLY A 329 1.51 -8.81 -1.20
C GLY A 329 2.49 -9.81 -0.61
N GLY A 330 3.32 -10.40 -1.46
CA GLY A 330 4.30 -11.42 -1.08
C GLY A 330 5.35 -10.96 -0.07
N ALA A 331 5.59 -9.65 0.10
CA ALA A 331 6.54 -9.12 1.08
C ALA A 331 5.95 -8.98 2.49
N ALA A 332 4.69 -8.54 2.60
CA ALA A 332 3.91 -8.57 3.85
C ALA A 332 3.60 -10.02 4.26
N LEU A 333 3.33 -10.88 3.28
CA LEU A 333 3.29 -12.33 3.49
C LEU A 333 4.66 -12.89 3.83
N ALA A 334 5.80 -12.40 3.31
CA ALA A 334 7.14 -12.88 3.68
C ALA A 334 7.52 -12.53 5.12
N THR A 335 7.09 -11.37 5.62
CA THR A 335 7.21 -11.02 7.05
C THR A 335 6.28 -11.85 7.94
N VAL A 336 5.23 -12.46 7.36
CA VAL A 336 4.32 -13.41 8.03
C VAL A 336 4.72 -14.88 7.80
N SER A 337 5.41 -15.18 6.70
CA SER A 337 5.79 -16.52 6.22
C SER A 337 7.23 -16.88 6.58
N ASP A 338 7.92 -16.03 7.34
CA ASP A 338 9.10 -16.43 8.12
C ASP A 338 8.63 -17.35 9.28
N GLU A 339 7.95 -18.45 8.91
CA GLU A 339 7.43 -19.51 9.78
C GLU A 339 8.56 -20.14 10.60
N GLN A 340 9.82 -19.95 10.20
CA GLN A 340 10.99 -20.41 10.94
C GLN A 340 11.45 -19.46 12.06
N ARG A 341 11.07 -18.17 12.04
CA ARG A 341 11.47 -17.17 13.06
C ARG A 341 10.36 -16.79 14.04
N ARG A 342 9.07 -16.94 13.70
CA ARG A 342 7.97 -16.75 14.66
C ARG A 342 7.75 -17.98 15.56
N LYS A 343 8.77 -18.42 16.30
CA LYS A 343 8.59 -19.38 17.41
C LYS A 343 8.04 -18.72 18.68
N VAL A 344 7.91 -17.39 18.70
CA VAL A 344 7.34 -16.63 19.82
C VAL A 344 6.00 -16.08 19.36
N VAL A 345 4.91 -16.58 19.95
CA VAL A 345 3.59 -15.96 19.82
C VAL A 345 3.69 -14.60 20.49
N ASP A 346 3.58 -13.52 19.70
CA ASP A 346 3.52 -12.18 20.25
C ASP A 346 2.14 -11.97 20.89
N LEU A 347 2.11 -12.05 22.22
CA LEU A 347 0.89 -11.84 22.98
C LEU A 347 0.36 -10.42 22.87
N GLN A 348 1.19 -9.42 22.55
CA GLN A 348 0.70 -8.06 22.30
C GLN A 348 -0.12 -8.02 21.01
N PHE A 349 0.38 -8.68 19.95
CA PHE A 349 -0.37 -8.83 18.70
C PHE A 349 -1.72 -9.55 18.92
N VAL A 350 -1.70 -10.70 19.61
CA VAL A 350 -2.92 -11.46 19.95
C VAL A 350 -3.89 -10.60 20.75
N SER A 351 -3.41 -9.92 21.79
CA SER A 351 -4.23 -9.08 22.68
C SER A 351 -4.89 -7.94 21.92
N SER A 352 -4.13 -7.28 21.03
CA SER A 352 -4.66 -6.25 20.14
C SER A 352 -5.77 -6.82 19.24
N ARG A 353 -5.57 -8.03 18.70
CA ARG A 353 -6.53 -8.64 17.77
C ARG A 353 -7.81 -9.09 18.46
N VAL A 354 -7.73 -9.65 19.67
CA VAL A 354 -8.88 -10.01 20.51
C VAL A 354 -9.69 -8.75 20.84
N GLN A 355 -9.02 -7.66 21.22
CA GLN A 355 -9.67 -6.38 21.49
C GLN A 355 -10.37 -5.81 20.24
N GLN A 356 -9.72 -5.86 19.09
CA GLN A 356 -10.31 -5.41 17.82
C GLN A 356 -11.56 -6.19 17.45
N LEU A 357 -11.50 -7.53 17.54
CA LEU A 357 -12.64 -8.40 17.23
C LEU A 357 -13.82 -8.08 18.16
N PHE A 358 -13.57 -7.97 19.46
CA PHE A 358 -14.61 -7.63 20.42
C PHE A 358 -15.24 -6.25 20.17
N GLN A 359 -14.43 -5.21 20.00
CA GLN A 359 -14.91 -3.86 19.72
C GLN A 359 -15.70 -3.74 18.41
N SER A 360 -15.43 -4.63 17.46
CA SER A 360 -16.11 -4.69 16.17
C SER A 360 -17.37 -5.57 16.18
N GLY A 361 -17.77 -6.08 17.36
CA GLY A 361 -18.96 -6.93 17.53
C GLY A 361 -18.73 -8.42 17.22
N PHE A 362 -17.48 -8.83 16.97
CA PHE A 362 -17.08 -10.22 16.71
C PHE A 362 -16.61 -10.90 18.00
N ALA A 363 -17.49 -10.94 19.01
CA ALA A 363 -17.15 -11.47 20.33
C ALA A 363 -16.81 -12.97 20.29
N ALA A 364 -17.45 -13.74 19.41
CA ALA A 364 -17.18 -15.18 19.29
C ALA A 364 -15.78 -15.45 18.70
N GLU A 365 -15.39 -14.70 17.67
CA GLU A 365 -14.07 -14.78 17.07
C GLU A 365 -12.99 -14.30 18.05
N ALA A 366 -13.29 -13.25 18.82
CA ALA A 366 -12.42 -12.79 19.90
C ALA A 366 -12.22 -13.88 20.96
N LEU A 367 -13.29 -14.55 21.38
CA LEU A 367 -13.28 -15.65 22.34
C LEU A 367 -12.42 -16.82 21.84
N VAL A 368 -12.60 -17.24 20.58
CA VAL A 368 -11.85 -18.35 19.98
C VAL A 368 -10.35 -18.02 19.92
N LEU A 369 -9.99 -16.80 19.51
CA LEU A 369 -8.61 -16.37 19.41
C LEU A 369 -7.94 -16.26 20.79
N ALA A 370 -8.63 -15.69 21.78
CA ALA A 370 -8.14 -15.60 23.15
C ALA A 370 -7.92 -17.00 23.76
N ASN A 371 -8.84 -17.93 23.52
CA ASN A 371 -8.73 -19.31 23.99
C ASN A 371 -7.54 -20.04 23.37
N ALA A 372 -7.30 -19.88 22.07
CA ALA A 372 -6.14 -20.47 21.41
C ALA A 372 -4.82 -19.90 21.95
N ALA A 373 -4.79 -18.60 22.29
CA ALA A 373 -3.60 -17.99 22.87
C ALA A 373 -3.30 -18.53 24.27
N PHE A 374 -4.31 -18.63 25.14
CA PHE A 374 -4.14 -19.21 26.46
C PHE A 374 -3.76 -20.69 26.41
N GLU A 375 -4.29 -21.45 25.45
CA GLU A 375 -3.89 -22.83 25.20
C GLU A 375 -2.39 -22.96 25.00
N VAL A 376 -1.82 -22.17 24.08
CA VAL A 376 -0.37 -22.19 23.83
C VAL A 376 0.44 -21.74 25.05
N VAL A 377 -0.03 -20.72 25.78
CA VAL A 377 0.68 -20.19 26.97
C VAL A 377 0.73 -21.25 28.07
N VAL A 378 -0.42 -21.87 28.38
CA VAL A 378 -0.53 -22.85 29.46
C VAL A 378 0.21 -24.14 29.09
N GLU A 379 0.08 -24.63 27.85
CA GLU A 379 0.82 -25.80 27.37
C GLU A 379 2.34 -25.59 27.54
N ARG A 380 2.86 -24.44 27.09
CA ARG A 380 4.29 -24.13 27.21
C ARG A 380 4.76 -24.08 28.65
N TYR A 381 3.99 -23.47 29.54
CA TYR A 381 4.31 -23.43 30.96
C TYR A 381 4.37 -24.84 31.56
N LEU A 382 3.37 -25.68 31.30
CA LEU A 382 3.31 -27.05 31.81
C LEU A 382 4.43 -27.92 31.23
N ALA A 383 4.71 -27.80 29.92
CA ALA A 383 5.80 -28.53 29.26
C ALA A 383 7.16 -28.13 29.84
N LEU A 384 7.38 -26.83 30.07
CA LEU A 384 8.57 -26.34 30.77
C LEU A 384 8.66 -26.92 32.18
N ALA A 385 7.53 -27.09 32.86
CA ALA A 385 7.50 -27.58 34.23
C ALA A 385 7.90 -29.04 34.42
N VAL A 386 7.77 -29.83 33.36
CA VAL A 386 8.14 -31.25 33.35
C VAL A 386 9.26 -31.54 32.35
N ALA A 387 9.96 -30.52 31.82
CA ALA A 387 10.98 -30.65 30.77
C ALA A 387 12.15 -31.59 31.14
N ASN A 388 12.34 -31.89 32.43
CA ASN A 388 13.33 -32.87 32.91
C ASN A 388 12.90 -34.33 32.67
N ASP A 389 11.65 -34.58 32.27
CA ASP A 389 11.09 -35.89 31.96
C ASP A 389 10.43 -35.86 30.55
N PRO A 390 11.11 -36.37 29.52
CA PRO A 390 10.61 -36.35 28.15
C PRO A 390 9.26 -37.06 27.96
N ILE A 391 8.97 -38.10 28.76
CA ILE A 391 7.70 -38.84 28.67
C ILE A 391 6.55 -37.99 29.21
N ALA A 392 6.80 -37.25 30.30
CA ALA A 392 5.83 -36.32 30.85
C ALA A 392 5.62 -35.11 29.92
N GLU A 393 6.69 -34.58 29.32
CA GLU A 393 6.61 -33.49 28.35
C GLU A 393 5.77 -33.87 27.11
N ASP A 394 6.01 -35.06 26.53
CA ASP A 394 5.23 -35.56 25.40
C ASP A 394 3.75 -35.77 25.77
N LYS A 395 3.46 -36.23 26.98
CA LYS A 395 2.08 -36.34 27.50
C LYS A 395 1.39 -34.99 27.61
N VAL A 396 2.09 -33.96 28.09
CA VAL A 396 1.54 -32.60 28.16
C VAL A 396 1.20 -32.12 26.73
N LYS A 397 2.12 -32.26 25.78
CA LYS A 397 1.88 -31.85 24.38
C LYS A 397 0.74 -32.62 23.68
N ALA A 398 0.47 -33.85 24.12
CA ALA A 398 -0.61 -34.68 23.58
C ALA A 398 -1.99 -34.40 24.19
N GLN A 399 -2.07 -33.65 25.30
CA GLN A 399 -3.32 -33.29 25.97
C GLN A 399 -3.97 -32.07 25.33
N GLY A 400 -5.29 -31.96 25.47
CA GLY A 400 -6.03 -30.77 25.04
C GLY A 400 -6.07 -29.68 26.12
N HIS A 401 -6.45 -28.46 25.73
CA HIS A 401 -6.47 -27.31 26.62
C HIS A 401 -7.23 -27.53 27.95
N ARG A 402 -8.33 -28.28 27.94
CA ARG A 402 -9.11 -28.53 29.16
C ARG A 402 -8.28 -29.26 30.22
N GLN A 403 -7.55 -30.30 29.80
CA GLN A 403 -6.69 -31.07 30.70
C GLN A 403 -5.52 -30.21 31.20
N HIS A 404 -4.97 -29.33 30.36
CA HIS A 404 -3.96 -28.37 30.78
C HIS A 404 -4.47 -27.42 31.86
N LEU A 405 -5.69 -26.89 31.72
CA LEU A 405 -6.30 -26.04 32.75
C LEU A 405 -6.54 -26.80 34.06
N GLU A 406 -6.93 -28.08 34.00
CA GLU A 406 -7.08 -28.94 35.19
C GLU A 406 -5.74 -29.17 35.91
N LEU A 407 -4.64 -29.33 35.17
CA LEU A 407 -3.29 -29.41 35.74
C LEU A 407 -2.86 -28.08 36.37
N LEU A 408 -3.11 -26.96 35.69
CA LEU A 408 -2.80 -25.63 36.21
C LEU A 408 -3.59 -25.32 37.48
N ASP A 409 -4.87 -25.69 37.53
CA ASP A 409 -5.72 -25.52 38.72
C ASP A 409 -5.21 -26.33 39.93
N LYS A 410 -4.68 -27.55 39.70
CA LYS A 410 -4.02 -28.34 40.75
C LYS A 410 -2.75 -27.67 41.26
N VAL A 411 -1.94 -27.09 40.38
CA VAL A 411 -0.73 -26.33 40.76
C VAL A 411 -1.10 -25.14 41.64
N VAL A 412 -2.14 -24.39 41.25
CA VAL A 412 -2.67 -23.24 42.00
C VAL A 412 -3.27 -23.67 43.34
N SER A 413 -4.03 -24.76 43.37
CA SER A 413 -4.70 -25.28 44.57
C SER A 413 -3.73 -25.90 45.58
N ALA A 414 -2.66 -26.51 45.11
CA ALA A 414 -1.58 -27.04 45.95
C ALA A 414 -0.63 -25.93 46.44
N GLU A 415 -0.83 -24.68 45.99
CA GLU A 415 -0.05 -23.50 46.39
C GLU A 415 1.46 -23.66 46.20
N THR A 416 1.87 -24.52 45.26
CA THR A 416 3.28 -24.85 45.03
C THR A 416 4.08 -23.68 44.46
N GLU A 417 3.42 -22.73 43.80
CA GLU A 417 4.02 -21.51 43.23
C GLU A 417 3.45 -20.23 43.87
N PRO A 418 4.25 -19.47 44.65
CA PRO A 418 3.78 -18.24 45.29
C PRO A 418 3.28 -17.16 44.32
N ASN A 419 3.86 -17.11 43.12
CA ASN A 419 3.46 -16.15 42.09
C ASN A 419 2.08 -16.48 41.47
N LEU A 420 1.58 -17.70 41.66
CA LEU A 420 0.29 -18.17 41.15
C LEU A 420 -0.80 -18.18 42.24
N GLN A 421 -0.49 -17.77 43.48
CA GLN A 421 -1.42 -17.79 44.61
C GLN A 421 -2.36 -16.57 44.67
N SER A 422 -2.12 -15.53 43.85
CA SER A 422 -2.89 -14.29 43.92
C SER A 422 -4.37 -14.51 43.56
N ALA A 423 -5.26 -13.75 44.20
CA ALA A 423 -6.70 -13.80 43.91
C ALA A 423 -6.99 -13.47 42.43
N GLU A 424 -6.20 -12.56 41.85
CA GLU A 424 -6.23 -12.20 40.44
C GLU A 424 -5.86 -13.37 39.52
N PHE A 425 -4.85 -14.17 39.88
CA PHE A 425 -4.47 -15.35 39.11
C PHE A 425 -5.52 -16.46 39.20
N LYS A 426 -6.10 -16.66 40.39
CA LYS A 426 -7.23 -17.60 40.58
C LYS A 426 -8.45 -17.21 39.76
N GLU A 427 -8.78 -15.91 39.70
CA GLU A 427 -9.83 -15.40 38.82
C GLU A 427 -9.49 -15.65 37.34
N PHE A 428 -8.25 -15.39 36.94
CA PHE A 428 -7.77 -15.65 35.57
C PHE A 428 -7.96 -17.11 35.15
N VAL A 429 -7.57 -18.08 35.98
CA VAL A 429 -7.78 -19.52 35.70
C VAL A 429 -9.26 -19.86 35.59
N SER A 430 -10.10 -19.34 36.49
CA SER A 430 -11.55 -19.55 36.42
C SER A 430 -12.16 -18.99 35.12
N VAL A 431 -11.69 -17.83 34.66
CA VAL A 431 -12.14 -17.22 33.40
C VAL A 431 -11.69 -18.04 32.19
N MET A 432 -10.49 -18.64 32.22
CA MET A 432 -10.06 -19.57 31.16
C MET A 432 -10.95 -20.81 31.06
N PHE A 433 -11.38 -21.38 32.19
CA PHE A 433 -12.34 -22.50 32.20
C PHE A 433 -13.69 -22.11 31.61
N GLU A 434 -14.26 -20.97 32.04
CA GLU A 434 -15.51 -20.43 31.51
C GLU A 434 -15.42 -20.22 29.99
N MET A 435 -14.32 -19.62 29.53
CA MET A 435 -14.07 -19.36 28.11
C MET A 435 -13.94 -20.66 27.30
N ASN A 436 -13.16 -21.64 27.76
CA ASN A 436 -13.00 -22.92 27.08
C ASN A 436 -14.33 -23.68 26.98
N MET A 437 -15.16 -23.66 28.02
CA MET A 437 -16.51 -24.21 27.97
C MET A 437 -17.38 -23.51 26.93
N MET A 438 -17.39 -22.17 26.92
CA MET A 438 -18.19 -21.40 25.97
C MET A 438 -17.71 -21.57 24.53
N ARG A 439 -16.39 -21.60 24.30
CA ARG A 439 -15.77 -21.86 22.99
C ARG A 439 -16.18 -23.23 22.45
N ASN A 440 -16.14 -24.27 23.30
CA ASN A 440 -16.53 -25.62 22.90
C ASN A 440 -18.03 -25.71 22.60
N ASN A 441 -18.88 -25.05 23.39
CA ASN A 441 -20.30 -24.95 23.10
C ASN A 441 -20.57 -24.25 21.76
N TYR A 442 -19.84 -23.19 21.44
CA TYR A 442 -19.99 -22.43 20.20
C TYR A 442 -19.50 -23.20 18.96
N LEU A 443 -18.29 -23.77 19.01
CA LEU A 443 -17.68 -24.45 17.87
C LEU A 443 -18.27 -25.84 17.58
N HIS A 444 -18.74 -26.57 18.60
CA HIS A 444 -19.34 -27.88 18.38
C HIS A 444 -20.82 -27.82 18.00
N GLN A 445 -21.51 -26.69 18.21
CA GLN A 445 -22.91 -26.55 17.81
C GLN A 445 -23.05 -25.93 16.40
N LEU A 446 -22.03 -25.25 15.84
CA LEU A 446 -22.06 -24.59 14.52
C LEU A 446 -23.33 -23.75 14.27
N VAL A 447 -24.02 -23.33 15.32
CA VAL A 447 -25.18 -22.46 15.22
C VAL A 447 -24.64 -21.02 15.23
N PRO A 448 -25.08 -20.13 14.32
CA PRO A 448 -24.79 -18.70 14.44
C PRO A 448 -25.15 -18.23 15.86
N PRO A 449 -24.48 -17.18 16.40
CA PRO A 449 -24.77 -16.70 17.74
C PRO A 449 -26.29 -16.58 17.88
N SER A 450 -26.85 -17.36 18.80
CA SER A 450 -28.29 -17.57 18.89
C SER A 450 -29.01 -16.23 18.88
N GLN A 451 -30.17 -16.12 18.22
CA GLN A 451 -31.04 -14.94 18.38
C GLN A 451 -31.50 -14.74 19.83
N ASP A 452 -31.20 -15.68 20.73
CA ASP A 452 -31.36 -15.55 22.17
C ASP A 452 -30.42 -14.46 22.73
N PRO A 453 -30.97 -13.29 23.12
CA PRO A 453 -30.19 -12.15 23.59
C PRO A 453 -29.40 -12.47 24.86
N TRP A 454 -29.84 -13.46 25.65
CA TRP A 454 -29.18 -13.82 26.90
C TRP A 454 -27.83 -14.49 26.67
N LYS A 455 -27.74 -15.36 25.65
CA LYS A 455 -26.48 -16.03 25.28
C LYS A 455 -25.47 -15.08 24.64
N LEU A 456 -25.96 -14.08 23.88
CA LEU A 456 -25.13 -12.99 23.35
C LEU A 456 -24.57 -12.11 24.47
N ALA A 457 -25.41 -11.71 25.43
CA ALA A 457 -24.97 -10.95 26.60
C ALA A 457 -23.98 -11.74 27.47
N GLU A 458 -24.16 -13.07 27.57
CA GLU A 458 -23.22 -13.93 28.28
C GLU A 458 -21.86 -14.02 27.58
N LEU A 459 -21.85 -14.13 26.25
CA LEU A 459 -20.64 -14.10 25.42
C LEU A 459 -19.88 -12.79 25.59
N ASP A 460 -20.59 -11.66 25.47
CA ASP A 460 -19.99 -10.33 25.63
C ASP A 460 -19.43 -10.13 27.05
N ARG A 461 -20.13 -10.64 28.06
CA ARG A 461 -19.68 -10.60 29.46
C ARG A 461 -18.38 -11.39 29.64
N ILE A 462 -18.27 -12.60 29.07
CA ILE A 462 -17.08 -13.44 29.23
C ILE A 462 -15.89 -12.82 28.48
N VAL A 463 -16.06 -12.39 27.23
CA VAL A 463 -14.99 -11.74 26.47
C VAL A 463 -14.56 -10.43 27.13
N GLY A 464 -15.50 -9.64 27.65
CA GLY A 464 -15.23 -8.43 28.43
C GLY A 464 -14.43 -8.70 29.71
N ARG A 465 -14.60 -9.86 30.35
CA ARG A 465 -13.78 -10.29 31.51
C ARG A 465 -12.40 -10.82 31.12
N VAL A 466 -12.26 -11.40 29.93
CA VAL A 466 -10.98 -11.92 29.41
C VAL A 466 -10.06 -10.78 29.00
N LEU A 467 -10.60 -9.73 28.38
CA LEU A 467 -9.83 -8.63 27.80
C LEU A 467 -8.82 -7.99 28.76
N PRO A 468 -9.16 -7.62 30.01
CA PRO A 468 -8.20 -7.03 30.93
C PRO A 468 -6.95 -7.88 31.19
N PHE A 469 -7.05 -9.22 31.13
CA PHE A 469 -5.88 -10.11 31.31
C PHE A 469 -4.93 -10.09 30.10
N LEU A 470 -5.43 -9.69 28.94
CA LEU A 470 -4.67 -9.56 27.69
C LEU A 470 -4.17 -8.12 27.49
N THR A 471 -5.00 -7.13 27.78
CA THR A 471 -4.78 -5.74 27.36
C THR A 471 -4.35 -4.81 28.48
N GLU A 472 -4.60 -5.14 29.76
CA GLU A 472 -4.21 -4.28 30.88
C GLU A 472 -2.80 -4.64 31.37
N PRO A 473 -1.79 -3.76 31.24
CA PRO A 473 -0.38 -4.13 31.42
C PRO A 473 -0.04 -4.69 32.81
N PHE A 474 -0.65 -4.15 33.87
CA PHE A 474 -0.41 -4.59 35.24
C PHE A 474 -1.04 -5.96 35.51
N ARG A 475 -2.29 -6.17 35.06
CA ARG A 475 -2.97 -7.46 35.22
C ARG A 475 -2.33 -8.54 34.36
N SER A 476 -2.04 -8.23 33.10
CA SER A 476 -1.35 -9.11 32.16
C SER A 476 0.00 -9.57 32.71
N ARG A 477 0.75 -8.67 33.35
CA ARG A 477 2.02 -9.02 34.01
C ARG A 477 1.83 -9.92 35.23
N ASN A 478 0.74 -9.74 35.99
CA ASN A 478 0.40 -10.55 37.16
C ASN A 478 -0.25 -11.90 36.82
N THR A 479 -0.68 -12.10 35.57
CA THR A 479 -1.29 -13.34 35.09
C THR A 479 -0.41 -14.03 34.07
N LEU A 480 -0.48 -13.61 32.80
CA LEU A 480 0.35 -14.13 31.73
C LEU A 480 1.83 -14.02 32.09
N GLY A 481 2.27 -12.87 32.60
CA GLY A 481 3.64 -12.65 33.03
C GLY A 481 4.14 -13.65 34.09
N CYS A 482 3.27 -14.16 34.98
CA CYS A 482 3.64 -15.21 35.93
C CYS A 482 3.90 -16.57 35.24
N LEU A 483 3.24 -16.84 34.12
CA LEU A 483 3.50 -18.03 33.28
C LEU A 483 4.74 -17.87 32.39
N PHE A 484 5.21 -16.63 32.16
CA PHE A 484 6.39 -16.31 31.33
C PHE A 484 7.68 -16.02 32.11
N GLN A 485 7.62 -15.68 33.40
CA GLN A 485 8.81 -15.22 34.13
C GLN A 485 9.86 -16.32 34.32
N HIS A 486 11.10 -15.96 33.95
CA HIS A 486 12.30 -16.79 33.96
C HIS A 486 12.76 -17.16 35.39
N GLY A 487 12.20 -18.24 35.88
CA GLY A 487 12.76 -19.13 36.89
C GLY A 487 11.98 -20.41 36.71
N GLY A 488 12.65 -21.50 36.31
CA GLY A 488 11.96 -22.77 36.09
C GLY A 488 11.05 -23.08 37.29
N PRO A 489 9.88 -23.70 37.07
CA PRO A 489 8.93 -23.95 38.15
C PRO A 489 9.60 -24.76 39.25
N ARG A 490 9.13 -24.54 40.46
CA ARG A 490 9.71 -25.11 41.67
C ARG A 490 9.64 -26.63 41.63
N GLN A 491 10.57 -27.25 42.35
CA GLN A 491 10.64 -28.70 42.44
C GLN A 491 9.33 -29.32 42.96
N GLU A 492 8.62 -28.66 43.88
CA GLU A 492 7.32 -29.12 44.35
C GLU A 492 6.26 -29.15 43.22
N THR A 493 6.28 -28.16 42.34
CA THR A 493 5.39 -28.07 41.16
C THR A 493 5.71 -29.16 40.15
N THR A 494 6.99 -29.38 39.86
CA THR A 494 7.42 -30.48 38.97
C THR A 494 7.01 -31.84 39.54
N LEU A 495 7.24 -32.10 40.84
CA LEU A 495 6.86 -33.37 41.47
C LEU A 495 5.35 -33.60 41.45
N LEU A 496 4.56 -32.56 41.73
CA LEU A 496 3.10 -32.63 41.63
C LEU A 496 2.66 -32.99 40.21
N LEU A 497 3.15 -32.26 39.20
CA LEU A 497 2.78 -32.51 37.80
C LEU A 497 3.19 -33.90 37.32
N LEU A 498 4.37 -34.39 37.71
CA LEU A 498 4.80 -35.76 37.39
C LEU A 498 3.87 -36.82 38.01
N SER A 499 3.43 -36.60 39.26
CA SER A 499 2.49 -37.51 39.92
C SER A 499 1.11 -37.54 39.26
N GLU A 500 0.65 -36.38 38.77
CA GLU A 500 -0.64 -36.23 38.10
C GLU A 500 -0.64 -36.78 36.67
N LEU A 501 0.51 -36.67 35.97
CA LEU A 501 0.70 -37.22 34.63
C LEU A 501 0.97 -38.73 34.60
N LYS A 502 1.10 -39.36 35.79
CA LYS A 502 1.39 -40.77 36.06
C LYS A 502 2.51 -41.36 35.21
N MET A 503 3.72 -41.33 35.77
CA MET A 503 4.48 -42.57 35.91
C MET A 503 3.98 -43.34 37.12
#